data_AF-A0A6M5F7I0-F1
#
_entry.id   AF-A0A6M5F7I0-F1
#
_cell.length_a   1.000
_cell.length_b   1.000
_cell.length_c   1.000
_cell.angle_alpha   90.00
_cell.angle_beta   90.00
_cell.angle_gamma   90.00
#
_symmetry.space_group_name_H-M   'P 1'
#
loop_
_entity.id
_entity.type
_entity.pdbx_description
1 polymer ?
#
loop_
_entity_poly.entity_id
_entity_poly.type
_entity_poly.pdbx_seq_one_letter_code
_entity_poly.pdbx_strand_id
1 'polypeptide(L)'
;MSEVSGNMYSLLAERSIHDRMKDREVPYNVVGGLGLHAVTNAAKIDWDNRVVCLPNGVDLPRLRKNGTVRDLDTLVQSTDKTVVKSCRQEITDAIGDKLVVSAFGLNPYEKNRRGIFDFVGDRYVDDEGRLYWRLGGIETEIPPASLDQWLVKRDGETVCAILNPIAQLGAYGCRSITGWRPKDTEKVEELINAIMPNRKISDIPQECRDQYYTFREQSRKVAEARQKLGWFGLKAGLLSFLEHQEWAVRLAQGELDGVLSGFVGKT
;
A
#
# COMPACT_ATOMS: atom_id res chain seq x y z
N MET A 1 -15.98 24.42 16.19
CA MET A 1 -15.59 24.70 14.79
C MET A 1 -14.78 23.52 14.31
N SER A 2 -15.30 22.71 13.39
CA SER A 2 -14.53 21.61 12.81
C SER A 2 -13.39 22.21 11.99
N GLU A 3 -12.14 21.98 12.37
CA GLU A 3 -11.03 22.20 11.45
C GLU A 3 -11.38 21.47 10.14
N VAL A 4 -11.39 22.20 9.03
CA VAL A 4 -11.42 21.57 7.72
C VAL A 4 -10.17 20.70 7.67
N SER A 5 -10.34 19.38 7.77
CA SER A 5 -9.24 18.43 7.70
C SER A 5 -8.54 18.64 6.36
N GLY A 6 -7.40 19.33 6.37
CA GLY A 6 -6.65 19.64 5.16
C GLY A 6 -6.42 18.41 4.26
N ASN A 7 -6.29 18.65 2.96
CA ASN A 7 -6.12 17.64 1.92
C ASN A 7 -4.70 17.05 1.94
N MET A 8 -4.56 15.72 1.87
CA MET A 8 -3.26 15.04 1.84
C MET A 8 -2.40 15.45 0.65
N TYR A 9 -2.96 15.54 -0.56
CA TYR A 9 -2.19 15.89 -1.75
C TYR A 9 -1.66 17.32 -1.69
N SER A 10 -2.47 18.26 -1.20
CA SER A 10 -2.03 19.66 -0.98
C SER A 10 -0.88 19.71 0.02
N LEU A 11 -1.00 18.97 1.13
CA LEU A 11 0.07 18.89 2.11
C LEU A 11 1.38 18.32 1.54
N LEU A 12 1.31 17.23 0.75
CA LEU A 12 2.51 16.64 0.16
C LEU A 12 3.21 17.59 -0.83
N ALA A 13 2.44 18.34 -1.62
CA ALA A 13 2.96 19.38 -2.52
C ALA A 13 3.56 20.56 -1.75
N GLU A 14 2.84 21.12 -0.77
CA GLU A 14 3.32 22.21 0.10
C GLU A 14 4.61 21.89 0.86
N ARG A 15 4.84 20.61 1.15
CA ARG A 15 6.05 20.13 1.84
C ARG A 15 7.14 19.65 0.89
N SER A 16 6.91 19.70 -0.42
CA SER A 16 7.82 19.25 -1.47
C SER A 16 8.32 17.82 -1.24
N ILE A 17 7.42 16.92 -0.83
CA ILE A 17 7.81 15.55 -0.43
C ILE A 17 8.46 14.80 -1.59
N HIS A 18 7.98 15.01 -2.82
CA HIS A 18 8.60 14.38 -3.98
C HIS A 18 10.05 14.81 -4.19
N ASP A 19 10.32 16.12 -4.18
CA ASP A 19 11.67 16.65 -4.40
C ASP A 19 12.62 16.23 -3.29
N ARG A 20 12.20 16.34 -2.02
CA ARG A 20 12.98 15.87 -0.87
C ARG A 20 13.38 14.41 -0.98
N MET A 21 12.43 13.56 -1.39
CA MET A 21 12.68 12.13 -1.56
C MET A 21 13.53 11.82 -2.79
N LYS A 22 13.41 12.61 -3.86
CA LYS A 22 14.27 12.53 -5.03
C LYS A 22 15.73 12.86 -4.69
N ASP A 23 15.94 13.87 -3.85
CA ASP A 23 17.27 14.27 -3.37
C ASP A 23 17.95 13.20 -2.49
N ARG A 24 17.20 12.19 -2.02
CA ARG A 24 17.75 11.02 -1.33
C ARG A 24 18.43 10.03 -2.27
N GLU A 25 18.24 10.17 -3.59
CA GLU A 25 18.76 9.26 -4.63
C GLU A 25 18.38 7.78 -4.42
N VAL A 26 17.29 7.53 -3.68
CA VAL A 26 16.75 6.20 -3.43
C VAL A 26 15.28 6.20 -3.83
N PRO A 27 14.86 5.38 -4.81
CA PRO A 27 13.49 5.35 -5.26
C PRO A 27 12.51 5.03 -4.12
N TYR A 28 11.33 5.62 -4.19
CA TYR A 28 10.27 5.42 -3.20
C TYR A 28 8.90 5.38 -3.88
N ASN A 29 7.93 4.75 -3.23
CA ASN A 29 6.55 4.76 -3.67
C ASN A 29 5.61 4.93 -2.48
N VAL A 30 4.69 5.88 -2.57
CA VAL A 30 3.55 5.94 -1.66
C VAL A 30 2.59 4.80 -2.03
N VAL A 31 2.22 4.02 -1.02
CA VAL A 31 1.39 2.83 -1.15
C VAL A 31 0.17 2.92 -0.23
N GLY A 32 -0.68 1.90 -0.25
CA GLY A 32 -1.86 1.84 0.60
C GLY A 32 -2.92 2.86 0.19
N GLY A 33 -3.56 3.49 1.19
CA GLY A 33 -4.78 4.27 0.98
C GLY A 33 -4.61 5.46 0.04
N LEU A 34 -3.48 6.19 0.13
CA LEU A 34 -3.23 7.34 -0.76
C LEU A 34 -2.96 6.89 -2.19
N GLY A 35 -2.08 5.89 -2.38
CA GLY A 35 -1.78 5.36 -3.70
C GLY A 35 -3.02 4.81 -4.42
N LEU A 36 -3.87 4.06 -3.70
CA LEU A 36 -5.14 3.59 -4.23
C LEU A 36 -6.06 4.76 -4.59
N HIS A 37 -6.23 5.71 -3.69
CA HIS A 37 -7.11 6.87 -3.92
C HIS A 37 -6.67 7.71 -5.12
N ALA A 38 -5.35 7.82 -5.35
CA ALA A 38 -4.82 8.57 -6.47
C ALA A 38 -5.25 7.95 -7.80
N VAL A 39 -5.21 6.61 -7.90
CA VAL A 39 -5.62 5.89 -9.12
C VAL A 39 -7.13 5.91 -9.29
N THR A 40 -7.91 5.66 -8.23
CA THR A 40 -9.38 5.56 -8.33
C THR A 40 -10.05 6.91 -8.62
N ASN A 41 -9.40 8.03 -8.30
CA ASN A 41 -9.91 9.38 -8.52
C ASN A 41 -9.15 10.12 -9.63
N ALA A 42 -8.39 9.40 -10.45
CA ALA A 42 -7.66 9.99 -11.56
C ALA A 42 -8.63 10.50 -12.64
N ALA A 43 -8.38 11.70 -13.17
CA ALA A 43 -9.00 12.14 -14.43
C ALA A 43 -8.40 11.38 -15.61
N LYS A 44 -7.11 11.03 -15.51
CA LYS A 44 -6.38 10.31 -16.55
C LYS A 44 -5.28 9.46 -15.92
N ILE A 45 -5.18 8.22 -16.38
CA ILE A 45 -3.99 7.38 -16.20
C ILE A 45 -3.23 7.42 -17.53
N ASP A 46 -2.11 8.11 -17.55
CA ASP A 46 -1.23 8.24 -18.70
C ASP A 46 -0.16 7.14 -18.63
N TRP A 47 -0.46 6.02 -19.30
CA TRP A 47 0.38 4.83 -19.21
C TRP A 47 1.75 5.04 -19.84
N ASP A 48 1.80 5.69 -20.99
CA ASP A 48 3.04 5.94 -21.74
C ASP A 48 4.03 6.80 -20.95
N ASN A 49 3.52 7.80 -20.23
CA ASN A 49 4.33 8.70 -19.42
C ASN A 49 4.46 8.30 -17.96
N ARG A 50 3.78 7.21 -17.53
CA ARG A 50 3.75 6.72 -16.14
C ARG A 50 3.24 7.78 -15.17
N VAL A 51 2.16 8.47 -15.54
CA VAL A 51 1.56 9.57 -14.76
C VAL A 51 0.11 9.27 -14.40
N VAL A 52 -0.26 9.57 -13.16
CA VAL A 52 -1.64 9.61 -12.69
C VAL A 52 -2.03 11.07 -12.46
N CYS A 53 -2.96 11.59 -13.26
CA CYS A 53 -3.39 12.99 -13.20
C CYS A 53 -4.65 13.14 -12.33
N LEU A 54 -4.54 13.90 -11.24
CA LEU A 54 -5.63 14.22 -10.34
C LEU A 54 -6.29 15.57 -10.69
N PRO A 55 -7.63 15.63 -10.78
CA PRO A 55 -8.35 16.89 -10.78
C PRO A 55 -8.12 17.71 -9.52
N ASN A 56 -8.23 19.03 -9.64
CA ASN A 56 -8.04 19.96 -8.52
C ASN A 56 -9.09 19.78 -7.41
N GLY A 57 -10.29 19.32 -7.76
CA GLY A 57 -11.37 19.06 -6.81
C GLY A 57 -11.22 17.76 -5.99
N VAL A 58 -10.22 16.93 -6.28
CA VAL A 58 -10.03 15.67 -5.56
C VAL A 58 -9.57 15.94 -4.13
N ASP A 59 -10.35 15.44 -3.18
CA ASP A 59 -10.07 15.59 -1.76
C ASP A 59 -9.85 14.25 -1.06
N LEU A 60 -8.67 14.11 -0.45
CA LEU A 60 -8.35 13.05 0.47
C LEU A 60 -8.09 13.69 1.85
N PRO A 61 -9.09 13.74 2.75
CA PRO A 61 -8.95 14.37 4.04
C PRO A 61 -7.89 13.69 4.91
N ARG A 62 -7.02 14.45 5.59
CA ARG A 62 -6.05 13.93 6.59
C ARG A 62 -6.68 13.13 7.72
N LEU A 63 -7.91 13.47 8.13
CA LEU A 63 -8.65 12.73 9.15
C LEU A 63 -9.55 11.67 8.51
N ARG A 64 -9.58 10.48 9.10
CA ARG A 64 -10.58 9.45 8.81
C ARG A 64 -11.92 9.87 9.40
N LYS A 65 -13.01 9.23 8.94
CA LYS A 65 -14.38 9.48 9.45
C LYS A 65 -14.50 9.26 10.97
N ASN A 66 -13.67 8.39 11.55
CA ASN A 66 -13.62 8.12 12.98
C ASN A 66 -12.71 9.07 13.77
N GLY A 67 -12.19 10.14 13.15
CA GLY A 67 -11.35 11.15 13.80
C GLY A 67 -9.86 10.80 13.89
N THR A 68 -9.45 9.60 13.50
CA THR A 68 -8.03 9.22 13.51
C THR A 68 -7.26 9.84 12.34
N VAL A 69 -5.99 10.19 12.55
CA VAL A 69 -5.09 10.72 11.50
C VAL A 69 -4.69 9.62 10.52
N ARG A 70 -4.72 9.91 9.22
CA ARG A 70 -4.33 8.97 8.16
C ARG A 70 -2.84 8.68 8.14
N ASP A 71 -2.53 7.47 7.69
CA ASP A 71 -1.16 7.02 7.48
C ASP A 71 -0.64 7.53 6.12
N LEU A 72 0.66 7.84 6.09
CA LEU A 72 1.44 7.99 4.86
C LEU A 72 2.37 6.79 4.75
N ASP A 73 1.86 5.71 4.14
CA ASP A 73 2.61 4.48 3.90
C ASP A 73 3.54 4.66 2.70
N THR A 74 4.85 4.51 2.94
CA THR A 74 5.89 4.71 1.94
C THR A 74 6.83 3.52 1.85
N LEU A 75 6.87 2.90 0.68
CA LEU A 75 7.94 1.96 0.34
C LEU A 75 9.19 2.77 -0.05
N VAL A 76 10.29 2.53 0.64
CA VAL A 76 11.64 2.92 0.20
C VAL A 76 12.27 1.70 -0.47
N GLN A 77 12.74 1.83 -1.71
CA GLN A 77 13.31 0.72 -2.49
C GLN A 77 14.75 0.42 -2.10
N SER A 78 14.94 0.06 -0.83
CA SER A 78 16.23 -0.32 -0.28
C SER A 78 16.06 -1.41 0.77
N THR A 79 17.03 -2.31 0.84
CA THR A 79 17.18 -3.30 1.91
C THR A 79 17.99 -2.78 3.09
N ASP A 80 18.69 -1.65 2.92
CA ASP A 80 19.47 -1.01 3.97
C ASP A 80 18.56 -0.26 4.94
N LYS A 81 18.48 -0.79 6.17
CA LYS A 81 17.66 -0.22 7.24
C LYS A 81 18.08 1.21 7.61
N THR A 82 19.34 1.58 7.43
CA THR A 82 19.86 2.92 7.70
C THR A 82 19.30 3.91 6.69
N VAL A 83 19.34 3.55 5.41
CA VAL A 83 18.73 4.32 4.32
C VAL A 83 17.23 4.48 4.55
N VAL A 84 16.52 3.38 4.82
CA VAL A 84 15.06 3.41 5.09
C VAL A 84 14.73 4.30 6.29
N LYS A 85 15.50 4.18 7.39
CA LYS A 85 15.31 5.03 8.59
C LYS A 85 15.53 6.50 8.28
N SER A 86 16.56 6.82 7.48
CA SER A 86 16.86 8.21 7.11
C SER A 86 15.77 8.79 6.21
N CYS A 87 15.27 8.03 5.24
CA CYS A 87 14.14 8.44 4.40
C CYS A 87 12.86 8.64 5.23
N ARG A 88 12.59 7.74 6.19
CA ARG A 88 11.48 7.90 7.12
C ARG A 88 11.59 9.21 7.90
N GLN A 89 12.78 9.52 8.42
CA GLN A 89 13.02 10.75 9.18
C GLN A 89 12.78 11.99 8.32
N GLU A 90 13.27 12.01 7.08
CA GLU A 90 13.03 13.13 6.15
C GLU A 90 11.53 13.38 5.94
N ILE A 91 10.74 12.31 5.73
CA ILE A 91 9.28 12.43 5.58
C ILE A 91 8.65 12.92 6.89
N THR A 92 9.07 12.37 8.04
CA THR A 92 8.57 12.79 9.36
C THR A 92 8.87 14.27 9.64
N ASP A 93 10.07 14.74 9.36
CA ASP A 93 10.48 16.12 9.61
C ASP A 93 9.70 17.11 8.73
N ALA A 94 9.44 16.74 7.47
CA ALA A 94 8.68 17.57 6.55
C ALA A 94 7.17 17.62 6.88
N ILE A 95 6.59 16.49 7.29
CA ILE A 95 5.15 16.36 7.53
C ILE A 95 4.74 16.78 8.94
N GLY A 96 5.55 16.46 9.95
CA GLY A 96 5.23 16.66 11.36
C GLY A 96 4.11 15.72 11.85
N ASP A 97 3.25 16.26 12.72
CA ASP A 97 2.10 15.56 13.32
C ASP A 97 0.87 15.49 12.41
N LYS A 98 0.96 16.03 11.19
CA LYS A 98 -0.18 16.15 10.27
C LYS A 98 -0.64 14.82 9.68
N LEU A 99 0.25 13.81 9.63
CA LEU A 99 -0.02 12.44 9.17
C LEU A 99 0.78 11.44 10.02
N VAL A 100 0.32 10.19 10.09
CA VAL A 100 1.09 9.10 10.70
C VAL A 100 2.08 8.56 9.66
N VAL A 101 3.36 8.93 9.78
CA VAL A 101 4.39 8.51 8.81
C VAL A 101 4.80 7.06 9.04
N SER A 102 4.65 6.24 8.01
CA SER A 102 5.04 4.83 8.00
C SER A 102 5.91 4.59 6.76
N ALA A 103 7.23 4.47 6.95
CA ALA A 103 8.14 4.16 5.84
C ALA A 103 8.92 2.87 6.12
N PHE A 104 8.98 2.01 5.11
CA PHE A 104 9.52 0.65 5.20
C PHE A 104 10.26 0.26 3.92
N GLY A 105 11.21 -0.66 4.07
CA GLY A 105 12.12 -1.08 3.00
C GLY A 105 11.65 -2.33 2.25
N LEU A 106 12.48 -2.76 1.30
CA LEU A 106 12.45 -4.11 0.75
C LEU A 106 13.08 -5.08 1.75
N ASN A 107 12.65 -6.35 1.73
CA ASN A 107 13.28 -7.38 2.54
C ASN A 107 14.37 -8.09 1.73
N PRO A 108 15.56 -8.38 2.31
CA PRO A 108 16.50 -9.30 1.69
C PRO A 108 15.88 -10.70 1.54
N TYR A 109 16.05 -11.34 0.38
CA TYR A 109 15.48 -12.67 0.08
C TYR A 109 15.93 -13.75 1.07
N GLU A 110 17.12 -13.63 1.64
CA GLU A 110 17.61 -14.57 2.64
C GLU A 110 16.90 -14.47 3.99
N LYS A 111 16.23 -13.33 4.26
CA LYS A 111 15.45 -13.17 5.49
C LYS A 111 14.08 -13.83 5.35
N ASN A 112 13.63 -14.42 6.45
CA ASN A 112 12.27 -14.92 6.59
C ASN A 112 11.81 -15.89 5.49
N ARG A 113 12.73 -16.74 4.97
CA ARG A 113 12.44 -17.73 3.92
C ARG A 113 11.21 -18.60 4.20
N ARG A 114 10.90 -18.87 5.46
CA ARG A 114 9.78 -19.73 5.83
C ARG A 114 8.45 -18.96 5.96
N GLY A 115 8.47 -17.67 6.30
CA GLY A 115 7.29 -16.79 6.37
C GLY A 115 6.07 -17.33 7.14
N ILE A 116 6.23 -18.41 7.92
CA ILE A 116 5.11 -19.25 8.37
C ILE A 116 4.19 -18.49 9.35
N PHE A 117 4.69 -17.41 9.94
CA PHE A 117 3.98 -16.55 10.89
C PHE A 117 3.40 -15.28 10.27
N ASP A 118 3.64 -15.07 8.98
CA ASP A 118 3.25 -13.84 8.32
C ASP A 118 1.76 -13.88 7.96
N PHE A 119 1.01 -12.93 8.51
CA PHE A 119 -0.36 -12.65 8.08
C PHE A 119 -0.41 -11.67 6.91
N VAL A 120 0.70 -10.99 6.65
CA VAL A 120 0.84 -9.94 5.64
C VAL A 120 1.97 -10.26 4.70
N GLY A 121 1.71 -10.11 3.40
CA GLY A 121 2.69 -10.35 2.36
C GLY A 121 3.56 -9.12 2.12
N ASP A 122 4.79 -9.34 1.69
CA ASP A 122 5.72 -8.26 1.39
C ASP A 122 6.69 -8.64 0.26
N ARG A 123 7.49 -7.65 -0.16
CA ARG A 123 8.46 -7.76 -1.24
C ARG A 123 9.84 -8.11 -0.72
N TYR A 124 10.46 -9.06 -1.42
CA TYR A 124 11.78 -9.58 -1.13
C TYR A 124 12.66 -9.46 -2.37
N VAL A 125 13.89 -9.01 -2.19
CA VAL A 125 14.87 -8.86 -3.28
C VAL A 125 16.11 -9.68 -2.97
N ASP A 126 16.60 -10.43 -3.95
CA ASP A 126 17.85 -11.19 -3.84
C ASP A 126 19.05 -10.38 -4.34
N ASP A 127 20.25 -10.96 -4.23
CA ASP A 127 21.50 -10.30 -4.61
C ASP A 127 21.64 -10.14 -6.14
N GLU A 128 20.81 -10.84 -6.93
CA GLU A 128 20.73 -10.73 -8.39
C GLU A 128 19.70 -9.66 -8.82
N GLY A 129 19.00 -9.04 -7.88
CA GLY A 129 17.97 -8.03 -8.13
C GLY A 129 16.61 -8.60 -8.53
N ARG A 130 16.41 -9.92 -8.43
CA ARG A 130 15.10 -10.54 -8.64
C ARG A 130 14.17 -10.19 -7.49
N LEU A 131 12.92 -9.91 -7.84
CA LEU A 131 11.92 -9.43 -6.90
C LEU A 131 10.87 -10.51 -6.69
N TYR A 132 10.49 -10.73 -5.44
CA TYR A 132 9.53 -11.75 -5.04
C TYR A 132 8.45 -11.13 -4.16
N TRP A 133 7.21 -11.54 -4.37
CA TRP A 133 6.16 -11.36 -3.37
C TRP A 133 6.07 -12.61 -2.51
N ARG A 134 6.18 -12.47 -1.18
CA ARG A 134 6.05 -13.59 -0.24
C ARG A 134 4.91 -13.36 0.73
N LEU A 135 4.14 -14.41 1.01
CA LEU A 135 3.09 -14.42 2.02
C LEU A 135 2.93 -15.82 2.60
N GLY A 136 3.18 -15.99 3.89
CA GLY A 136 2.88 -17.24 4.60
C GLY A 136 3.63 -18.46 4.06
N GLY A 137 4.87 -18.27 3.57
CA GLY A 137 5.67 -19.32 2.92
C GLY A 137 5.34 -19.59 1.45
N ILE A 138 4.44 -18.81 0.85
CA ILE A 138 4.09 -18.87 -0.57
C ILE A 138 4.78 -17.71 -1.28
N GLU A 139 5.51 -18.00 -2.35
CA GLU A 139 6.22 -16.99 -3.12
C GLU A 139 5.95 -17.08 -4.62
N THR A 140 6.07 -15.93 -5.26
CA THR A 140 6.07 -15.77 -6.71
C THR A 140 7.08 -14.67 -7.05
N GLU A 141 7.96 -14.94 -8.00
CA GLU A 141 8.81 -13.91 -8.60
C GLU A 141 7.91 -12.92 -9.34
N ILE A 142 8.02 -11.63 -9.01
CA ILE A 142 7.24 -10.55 -9.63
C ILE A 142 8.16 -9.68 -10.49
N PRO A 143 7.66 -9.08 -11.58
CA PRO A 143 8.52 -8.23 -12.42
C PRO A 143 9.10 -7.04 -11.63
N PRO A 144 10.41 -6.76 -11.72
CA PRO A 144 11.01 -5.59 -11.06
C PRO A 144 10.34 -4.27 -11.42
N ALA A 145 9.84 -4.16 -12.66
CA ALA A 145 9.07 -3.00 -13.13
C ALA A 145 7.78 -2.73 -12.32
N SER A 146 7.35 -3.65 -11.46
CA SER A 146 6.27 -3.39 -10.49
C SER A 146 6.66 -2.38 -9.42
N LEU A 147 7.95 -2.13 -9.22
CA LEU A 147 8.46 -1.08 -8.33
C LEU A 147 8.70 0.27 -9.03
N ASP A 148 8.62 0.33 -10.35
CA ASP A 148 8.84 1.56 -11.10
C ASP A 148 7.95 2.69 -10.57
N GLN A 149 8.55 3.87 -10.41
CA GLN A 149 7.84 5.04 -9.90
C GLN A 149 6.89 5.58 -10.95
N TRP A 150 5.63 5.77 -10.53
CA TRP A 150 4.61 6.49 -11.29
C TRP A 150 4.30 7.80 -10.59
N LEU A 151 4.29 8.90 -11.35
CA LEU A 151 4.14 10.22 -10.77
C LEU A 151 2.66 10.56 -10.61
N VAL A 152 2.25 10.97 -9.41
CA VAL A 152 0.96 11.59 -9.18
C VAL A 152 1.10 13.09 -9.42
N LYS A 153 0.37 13.61 -10.41
CA LYS A 153 0.35 15.03 -10.73
C LYS A 153 -0.99 15.67 -10.38
N ARG A 154 -0.94 16.86 -9.81
CA ARG A 154 -2.09 17.73 -9.54
C ARG A 154 -1.68 19.15 -9.87
N ASP A 155 -2.53 19.90 -10.59
CA ASP A 155 -2.20 21.26 -11.02
C ASP A 155 -0.88 21.40 -11.81
N GLY A 156 -0.47 20.34 -12.51
CA GLY A 156 0.81 20.28 -13.23
C GLY A 156 2.03 20.01 -12.36
N GLU A 157 1.89 20.07 -11.03
CA GLU A 157 2.93 19.77 -10.05
C GLU A 157 2.97 18.27 -9.71
N THR A 158 4.16 17.76 -9.39
CA THR A 158 4.31 16.38 -8.94
C THR A 158 4.15 16.33 -7.42
N VAL A 159 3.14 15.59 -6.96
CA VAL A 159 2.79 15.51 -5.54
C VAL A 159 3.60 14.41 -4.85
N CYS A 160 3.66 13.23 -5.48
CA CYS A 160 4.41 12.07 -4.98
C CYS A 160 4.63 11.05 -6.10
N ALA A 161 5.46 10.04 -5.83
CA ALA A 161 5.53 8.81 -6.61
C ALA A 161 4.69 7.71 -5.96
N ILE A 162 4.05 6.88 -6.78
CA ILE A 162 3.27 5.70 -6.38
C ILE A 162 3.71 4.49 -7.20
N LEU A 163 3.34 3.29 -6.77
CA LEU A 163 3.41 2.11 -7.65
C LEU A 163 2.46 2.30 -8.84
N ASN A 164 2.80 1.67 -9.97
CA ASN A 164 1.90 1.63 -11.11
C ASN A 164 0.52 1.03 -10.73
N PRO A 165 -0.57 1.36 -11.46
CA PRO A 165 -1.91 0.91 -11.10
C PRO A 165 -2.05 -0.61 -10.96
N ILE A 166 -1.36 -1.40 -11.78
CA ILE A 166 -1.39 -2.87 -11.71
C ILE A 166 -0.70 -3.36 -10.44
N ALA A 167 0.45 -2.80 -10.08
CA ALA A 167 1.16 -3.14 -8.86
C ALA A 167 0.41 -2.70 -7.59
N GLN A 168 -0.33 -1.58 -7.62
CA GLN A 168 -1.26 -1.23 -6.53
C GLN A 168 -2.34 -2.30 -6.36
N LEU A 169 -2.99 -2.72 -7.45
CA LEU A 169 -4.01 -3.78 -7.41
C LEU A 169 -3.42 -5.10 -6.91
N GLY A 170 -2.24 -5.47 -7.41
CA GLY A 170 -1.49 -6.64 -7.00
C GLY A 170 -1.16 -6.64 -5.52
N ALA A 171 -0.70 -5.50 -4.99
CA ALA A 171 -0.42 -5.34 -3.57
C ALA A 171 -1.68 -5.62 -2.72
N TYR A 172 -2.85 -5.08 -3.08
CA TYR A 172 -4.09 -5.38 -2.36
C TYR A 172 -4.49 -6.87 -2.44
N GLY A 173 -4.31 -7.50 -3.60
CA GLY A 173 -4.58 -8.93 -3.79
C GLY A 173 -3.67 -9.86 -3.00
N CYS A 174 -2.40 -9.49 -2.87
CA CYS A 174 -1.38 -10.34 -2.29
C CYS A 174 -1.02 -9.96 -0.84
N ARG A 175 -1.63 -8.89 -0.29
CA ARG A 175 -1.30 -8.35 1.04
C ARG A 175 -1.70 -9.25 2.18
N SER A 176 -2.88 -9.86 2.17
CA SER A 176 -3.41 -10.58 3.35
C SER A 176 -3.44 -12.08 3.12
N ILE A 177 -3.15 -12.86 4.15
CA ILE A 177 -3.37 -14.31 4.13
C ILE A 177 -4.84 -14.66 3.87
N THR A 178 -5.76 -13.74 4.19
CA THR A 178 -7.21 -13.82 3.92
C THR A 178 -7.61 -13.38 2.51
N GLY A 179 -6.67 -12.97 1.65
CA GLY A 179 -6.96 -12.35 0.36
C GLY A 179 -7.41 -10.89 0.52
N TRP A 180 -8.42 -10.48 -0.25
CA TRP A 180 -9.02 -9.14 -0.04
C TRP A 180 -9.75 -9.09 1.29
N ARG A 181 -9.40 -8.09 2.10
CA ARG A 181 -10.07 -7.86 3.37
C ARG A 181 -11.45 -7.26 3.11
N PRO A 182 -12.48 -7.58 3.93
CA PRO A 182 -13.83 -7.06 3.74
C PRO A 182 -13.90 -5.53 3.60
N LYS A 183 -13.08 -4.81 4.39
CA LYS A 183 -13.00 -3.33 4.37
C LYS A 183 -12.38 -2.72 3.11
N ASP A 184 -11.77 -3.55 2.26
CA ASP A 184 -11.06 -3.13 1.07
C ASP A 184 -11.80 -3.51 -0.22
N THR A 185 -12.87 -4.33 -0.15
CA THR A 185 -13.62 -4.82 -1.32
C THR A 185 -14.10 -3.71 -2.25
N GLU A 186 -14.77 -2.69 -1.72
CA GLU A 186 -15.29 -1.55 -2.52
C GLU A 186 -14.15 -0.78 -3.20
N LYS A 187 -13.08 -0.49 -2.45
CA LYS A 187 -11.90 0.23 -2.94
C LYS A 187 -11.17 -0.54 -4.05
N VAL A 188 -11.07 -1.85 -3.89
CA VAL A 188 -10.44 -2.72 -4.89
C VAL A 188 -11.31 -2.79 -6.14
N GLU A 189 -12.63 -2.80 -5.99
CA GLU A 189 -13.55 -2.78 -7.12
C GLU A 189 -13.47 -1.45 -7.90
N GLU A 190 -13.39 -0.32 -7.20
CA GLU A 190 -13.11 0.99 -7.81
C GLU A 190 -11.76 0.99 -8.55
N LEU A 191 -10.72 0.41 -7.95
CA LEU A 191 -9.41 0.28 -8.56
C LEU A 191 -9.46 -0.58 -9.83
N ILE A 192 -10.19 -1.69 -9.80
CA ILE A 192 -10.42 -2.54 -10.96
C ILE A 192 -11.16 -1.77 -12.06
N ASN A 193 -12.19 -0.97 -11.72
CA ASN A 193 -12.90 -0.14 -12.68
C ASN A 193 -12.00 0.93 -13.31
N ALA A 194 -11.09 1.53 -12.54
CA ALA A 194 -10.15 2.52 -13.04
C ALA A 194 -9.11 1.90 -14.02
N ILE A 195 -8.68 0.66 -13.75
CA ILE A 195 -7.66 -0.03 -14.56
C ILE A 195 -8.28 -0.76 -15.76
N MET A 196 -9.41 -1.43 -15.57
CA MET A 196 -10.10 -2.28 -16.53
C MET A 196 -11.57 -1.87 -16.63
N PRO A 197 -11.88 -0.70 -17.22
CA PRO A 197 -13.26 -0.19 -17.27
C PRO A 197 -14.22 -1.12 -18.01
N ASN A 198 -13.74 -1.92 -18.97
CA ASN A 198 -14.54 -2.91 -19.69
C ASN A 198 -14.43 -4.32 -19.08
N ARG A 199 -13.73 -4.46 -17.95
CA ARG A 199 -13.41 -5.74 -17.29
C ARG A 199 -12.67 -6.72 -18.20
N LYS A 200 -11.87 -6.20 -19.14
CA LYS A 200 -11.09 -7.02 -20.07
C LYS A 200 -9.61 -6.82 -19.84
N ILE A 201 -8.83 -7.89 -19.99
CA ILE A 201 -7.36 -7.81 -19.95
C ILE A 201 -6.81 -6.87 -21.04
N SER A 202 -7.53 -6.73 -22.16
CA SER A 202 -7.16 -5.83 -23.24
C SER A 202 -7.15 -4.35 -22.82
N ASP A 203 -7.84 -3.99 -21.74
CA ASP A 203 -7.81 -2.64 -21.17
C ASP A 203 -6.43 -2.32 -20.55
N ILE A 204 -5.68 -3.34 -20.14
CA ILE A 204 -4.32 -3.18 -19.59
C ILE A 204 -3.32 -3.09 -20.75
N PRO A 205 -2.41 -2.10 -20.75
CA PRO A 205 -1.33 -2.03 -21.72
C PRO A 205 -0.48 -3.29 -21.74
N GLN A 206 -0.03 -3.68 -22.94
CA GLN A 206 0.70 -4.93 -23.18
C GLN A 206 1.87 -5.12 -22.19
N GLU A 207 2.67 -4.08 -21.98
CA GLU A 207 3.84 -4.06 -21.08
C GLU A 207 3.51 -4.28 -19.59
N CYS A 208 2.26 -4.04 -19.18
CA CYS A 208 1.82 -4.20 -17.80
C CYS A 208 1.10 -5.54 -17.56
N ARG A 209 0.77 -6.31 -18.61
CA ARG A 209 -0.02 -7.54 -18.48
C ARG A 209 0.72 -8.64 -17.73
N ASP A 210 2.02 -8.75 -17.92
CA ASP A 210 2.83 -9.74 -17.19
C ASP A 210 2.73 -9.51 -15.68
N GLN A 211 2.85 -8.26 -15.24
CA GLN A 211 2.65 -7.90 -13.83
C GLN A 211 1.27 -8.33 -13.33
N TYR A 212 0.22 -8.06 -14.10
CA TYR A 212 -1.14 -8.45 -13.74
C TYR A 212 -1.28 -9.96 -13.56
N TYR A 213 -0.75 -10.75 -14.50
CA TYR A 213 -0.80 -12.21 -14.43
C TYR A 213 -0.02 -12.76 -13.24
N THR A 214 1.17 -12.22 -12.98
CA THR A 214 2.02 -12.69 -11.88
C THR A 214 1.43 -12.40 -10.50
N PHE A 215 0.84 -11.22 -10.28
CA PHE A 215 0.13 -10.93 -9.04
C PHE A 215 -1.13 -11.80 -8.88
N ARG A 216 -1.83 -12.08 -9.99
CA ARG A 216 -2.97 -13.00 -9.98
C ARG A 216 -2.54 -14.43 -9.64
N GLU A 217 -1.39 -14.86 -10.15
CA GLU A 217 -0.80 -16.17 -9.81
C GLU A 217 -0.50 -16.26 -8.31
N GLN A 218 0.16 -15.26 -7.73
CA GLN A 218 0.42 -15.22 -6.29
C GLN A 218 -0.88 -15.28 -5.48
N SER A 219 -1.88 -14.47 -5.86
CA SER A 219 -3.19 -14.45 -5.21
C SER A 219 -3.90 -15.82 -5.30
N ARG A 220 -3.78 -16.52 -6.43
CA ARG A 220 -4.31 -17.88 -6.62
C ARG A 220 -3.60 -18.89 -5.73
N LYS A 221 -2.27 -18.90 -5.68
CA LYS A 221 -1.50 -19.80 -4.80
C LYS A 221 -1.91 -19.63 -3.34
N VAL A 222 -2.08 -18.39 -2.89
CA VAL A 222 -2.57 -18.05 -1.54
C VAL A 222 -4.00 -18.56 -1.32
N ALA A 223 -4.90 -18.37 -2.29
CA ALA A 223 -6.28 -18.88 -2.22
C ALA A 223 -6.33 -20.41 -2.10
N GLU A 224 -5.52 -21.12 -2.87
CA GLU A 224 -5.42 -22.58 -2.81
C GLU A 224 -4.86 -23.06 -1.46
N ALA A 225 -3.86 -22.37 -0.92
CA ALA A 225 -3.31 -22.70 0.39
C ALA A 225 -4.29 -22.49 1.53
N ARG A 226 -5.20 -21.51 1.43
CA ARG A 226 -6.28 -21.31 2.42
C ARG A 226 -7.26 -22.48 2.49
N GLN A 227 -7.53 -23.14 1.36
CA GLN A 227 -8.49 -24.24 1.28
C GLN A 227 -7.93 -25.56 1.82
N LYS A 228 -6.61 -25.66 2.00
CA LYS A 228 -5.96 -26.87 2.52
C LYS A 228 -6.09 -26.94 4.05
N LEU A 229 -6.38 -28.13 4.56
CA LEU A 229 -6.28 -28.45 5.99
C LEU A 229 -4.81 -28.37 6.42
N GLY A 230 -4.46 -27.25 7.04
CA GLY A 230 -3.10 -26.97 7.47
C GLY A 230 -3.03 -25.66 8.26
N TRP A 231 -1.86 -25.42 8.85
CA TRP A 231 -1.61 -24.24 9.69
C TRP A 231 -1.93 -22.91 8.99
N PHE A 232 -1.67 -22.82 7.68
CA PHE A 232 -2.01 -21.66 6.86
C PHE A 232 -3.52 -21.41 6.81
N GLY A 233 -4.32 -22.43 6.49
CA GLY A 233 -5.79 -22.34 6.44
C GLY A 233 -6.40 -22.00 7.79
N LEU A 234 -5.89 -22.58 8.90
CA LEU A 234 -6.35 -22.26 10.26
C LEU A 234 -6.10 -20.80 10.62
N LYS A 235 -4.90 -20.28 10.31
CA LYS A 235 -4.57 -18.86 10.53
C LYS A 235 -5.42 -17.92 9.71
N ALA A 236 -5.61 -18.23 8.43
CA ALA A 236 -6.48 -17.45 7.57
C ALA A 236 -7.92 -17.46 8.07
N GLY A 237 -8.43 -18.61 8.54
CA GLY A 237 -9.75 -18.71 9.15
C GLY A 237 -9.90 -17.84 10.40
N LEU A 238 -8.92 -17.89 11.32
CA LEU A 238 -8.93 -17.06 12.52
C LEU A 238 -8.88 -15.56 12.20
N LEU A 239 -7.97 -15.14 11.31
CA LEU A 239 -7.89 -13.73 10.92
C LEU A 239 -9.18 -13.29 10.22
N SER A 240 -9.72 -14.12 9.31
CA SER A 240 -10.97 -13.82 8.62
C SER A 240 -12.12 -13.64 9.62
N PHE A 241 -12.22 -14.50 10.64
CA PHE A 241 -13.21 -14.34 11.70
C PHE A 241 -13.09 -12.98 12.38
N LEU A 242 -11.88 -12.60 12.79
CA LEU A 242 -11.62 -11.30 13.45
C LEU A 242 -11.91 -10.11 12.53
N GLU A 243 -11.61 -10.20 11.24
CA GLU A 243 -11.88 -9.14 10.25
C GLU A 243 -13.37 -8.85 10.05
N HIS A 244 -14.26 -9.78 10.46
CA HIS A 244 -15.71 -9.60 10.43
C HIS A 244 -16.30 -9.17 11.79
N GLN A 245 -15.49 -9.10 12.84
CA GLN A 245 -15.94 -8.64 14.16
C GLN A 245 -15.72 -7.13 14.31
N GLU A 246 -16.80 -6.36 14.47
CA GLU A 246 -16.73 -4.90 14.59
C GLU A 246 -15.80 -4.44 15.72
N TRP A 247 -15.87 -5.09 16.89
CA TRP A 247 -15.03 -4.76 18.04
C TRP A 247 -13.53 -4.95 17.76
N ALA A 248 -13.17 -6.00 17.01
CA ALA A 248 -11.78 -6.30 16.68
C ALA A 248 -11.24 -5.31 15.64
N VAL A 249 -12.09 -4.91 14.69
CA VAL A 249 -11.78 -3.87 13.70
C VAL A 249 -11.55 -2.52 14.38
N ARG A 250 -12.45 -2.11 15.30
CA ARG A 250 -12.33 -0.86 16.05
C ARG A 250 -11.07 -0.83 16.94
N LEU A 251 -10.76 -1.96 17.58
CA LEU A 251 -9.51 -2.13 18.34
C LEU A 251 -8.28 -1.93 17.44
N ALA A 252 -8.24 -2.59 16.27
CA ALA A 252 -7.12 -2.46 15.34
C ALA A 252 -6.97 -1.06 14.70
N GLN A 253 -8.02 -0.23 14.78
CA GLN A 253 -8.01 1.16 14.29
C GLN A 253 -7.61 2.17 15.36
N GLY A 254 -7.30 1.73 16.59
CA GLY A 254 -6.91 2.61 17.70
C GLY A 254 -8.07 3.38 18.34
N GLU A 255 -9.33 3.11 17.96
CA GLU A 255 -10.49 3.79 18.56
C GLU A 255 -10.65 3.46 20.04
N LEU A 256 -10.12 2.31 20.47
CA LEU A 256 -10.16 1.86 21.85
C LEU A 256 -8.89 2.22 22.63
N ASP A 257 -7.88 2.86 22.03
CA ASP A 257 -6.65 3.23 22.75
C ASP A 257 -6.95 4.23 23.87
N GLY A 258 -7.91 5.14 23.66
CA GLY A 258 -8.42 6.04 24.69
C GLY A 258 -9.22 5.33 25.79
N VAL A 259 -10.00 4.30 25.46
CA VAL A 259 -10.80 3.52 26.43
C VAL A 259 -9.90 2.59 27.25
N LEU A 260 -8.91 1.96 26.62
CA LEU A 260 -7.94 1.07 27.26
C LEU A 260 -6.91 1.84 28.09
N SER A 261 -6.60 3.10 27.76
CA SER A 261 -5.79 3.97 28.62
C SER A 261 -6.42 4.23 30.00
N GLY A 262 -7.76 4.11 30.10
CA GLY A 262 -8.48 4.16 31.38
C GLY A 262 -8.45 2.85 32.17
N PHE A 263 -8.19 1.70 31.51
CA PHE A 263 -8.06 0.39 32.15
C PHE A 263 -6.61 0.02 32.48
N VAL A 264 -5.64 0.50 31.69
CA VAL A 264 -4.21 0.43 31.99
C VAL A 264 -3.83 1.70 32.75
N GLY A 265 -4.43 1.86 33.93
CA GLY A 265 -4.08 2.92 34.85
C GLY A 265 -2.58 2.91 35.13
N LYS A 266 -2.01 4.12 35.19
CA LYS A 266 -0.73 4.39 35.83
C LYS A 266 -0.55 3.51 37.06
N THR A 267 0.51 2.72 37.06
CA THR A 267 1.31 2.47 38.26
C THR A 267 2.72 2.94 37.94
#